data_AF-A0A9R1LMJ5-F1
#
_entry.id   AF-A0A9R1LMJ5-F1
#
_cell.length_a   1.000
_cell.length_b   1.000
_cell.length_c   1.000
_cell.angle_alpha   90.00
_cell.angle_beta   90.00
_cell.angle_gamma   90.00
#
_symmetry.space_group_name_H-M   'P 1'
#
loop_
_entity.id
_entity.type
_entity.pdbx_description
1 polymer ?
#
loop_
_entity_poly.entity_id
_entity_poly.type
_entity_poly.pdbx_seq_one_letter_code
_entity_poly.pdbx_strand_id
1 'polypeptide(L)'
;MVFSDSPCGDLIAGVGANGRTVLYDGTALSRGPDMTSAKHLVFLVPVGCRMFFAISAFPGYDLGPRFETLQQQPSPGGGGSRWAWSAVPDPDPPGLACRRPEVKAYFVSGARVWVSFRYRGTYSYHTAHRRWRAEGAWQLPIHRRGVLVPDFLGTGRRLLFGIHSLDGHYNDNPFCAVDMDARPPAVVATWPEAYPSEQLWRAGYRTRGQLAEVGYYGGGRFCLWVTNHDNTKAKAQRRSILSFMAVQLSSELHLLEHQPSNYMLPLSSRHFPADIIM
;
A
#
# COMPACT_ATOMS: atom_id res chain seq x y z
N MET A 1 -12.49 3.62 0.92
CA MET A 1 -12.01 3.35 2.29
C MET A 1 -10.84 2.40 2.15
N VAL A 2 -9.73 2.67 2.82
CA VAL A 2 -8.54 1.79 2.84
C VAL A 2 -8.48 1.12 4.21
N PHE A 3 -8.05 -0.15 4.26
CA PHE A 3 -7.84 -0.88 5.51
C PHE A 3 -6.41 -1.38 5.56
N SER A 4 -5.87 -1.51 6.77
CA SER A 4 -4.54 -2.04 7.00
C SER A 4 -4.51 -2.78 8.32
N ASP A 5 -3.90 -3.95 8.31
CA ASP A 5 -3.74 -4.79 9.51
C ASP A 5 -2.42 -4.48 10.20
N SER A 6 -2.47 -4.44 11.53
CA SER A 6 -1.30 -4.36 12.40
C SER A 6 -0.38 -5.54 12.14
N PRO A 7 0.96 -5.37 12.19
CA PRO A 7 1.89 -6.49 12.06
C PRO A 7 1.71 -7.56 13.16
N CYS A 8 1.00 -7.22 14.24
CA CYS A 8 0.78 -8.10 15.39
C CYS A 8 -0.60 -8.76 15.35
N GLY A 9 -1.40 -8.49 14.31
CA GLY A 9 -2.72 -9.10 14.08
C GLY A 9 -3.78 -8.74 15.13
N ASP A 10 -3.51 -7.74 15.97
CA ASP A 10 -4.37 -7.31 17.06
C ASP A 10 -5.29 -6.15 16.68
N LEU A 11 -5.11 -5.56 15.49
CA LEU A 11 -5.79 -4.33 15.12
C LEU A 11 -5.81 -4.11 13.61
N ILE A 12 -7.01 -3.93 13.06
CA ILE A 12 -7.23 -3.39 11.72
C ILE A 12 -7.65 -1.94 11.83
N ALA A 13 -6.95 -1.05 11.15
CA ALA A 13 -7.34 0.35 11.00
C ALA A 13 -7.89 0.59 9.59
N GLY A 14 -8.98 1.36 9.52
CA GLY A 14 -9.61 1.75 8.27
C GLY A 14 -9.76 3.26 8.17
N VAL A 15 -9.53 3.82 6.99
CA VAL A 15 -9.65 5.26 6.73
C VAL A 15 -10.55 5.51 5.52
N GLY A 16 -11.59 6.31 5.72
CA GLY A 16 -12.50 6.79 4.69
C GLY A 16 -11.90 7.92 3.85
N ALA A 17 -12.49 8.19 2.68
CA ALA A 17 -12.04 9.28 1.79
C ALA A 17 -12.16 10.68 2.44
N ASN A 18 -13.03 10.82 3.43
CA ASN A 18 -13.22 12.05 4.20
C ASN A 18 -12.38 12.09 5.49
N GLY A 19 -11.38 11.21 5.63
CA GLY A 19 -10.51 11.15 6.81
C GLY A 19 -11.13 10.49 8.05
N ARG A 20 -12.34 9.91 7.95
CA ARG A 20 -12.94 9.17 9.06
C ARG A 20 -12.21 7.87 9.33
N THR A 21 -11.93 7.59 10.59
CA THR A 21 -11.21 6.38 11.01
C THR A 21 -12.15 5.37 11.65
N VAL A 22 -11.96 4.10 11.32
CA VAL A 22 -12.54 2.95 12.00
C VAL A 22 -11.43 2.05 12.51
N LEU A 23 -11.64 1.42 13.67
CA LEU A 23 -10.69 0.52 14.31
C LEU A 23 -11.39 -0.77 14.65
N TYR A 24 -10.75 -1.90 14.39
CA TYR A 24 -11.25 -3.22 14.72
C TYR A 24 -10.17 -4.02 15.44
N ASP A 25 -10.42 -4.42 16.68
CA ASP A 25 -9.47 -5.11 17.57
C ASP A 25 -9.61 -6.64 17.58
N GLY A 26 -10.28 -7.20 16.57
CA GLY A 26 -10.63 -8.62 16.51
C GLY A 26 -11.96 -8.95 17.21
N THR A 27 -12.46 -8.08 18.08
CA THR A 27 -13.72 -8.32 18.82
C THR A 27 -14.80 -7.29 18.50
N ALA A 28 -14.44 -6.01 18.41
CA ALA A 28 -15.38 -4.91 18.26
C ALA A 28 -14.90 -3.93 17.20
N LEU A 29 -15.86 -3.43 16.41
CA LEU A 29 -15.65 -2.29 15.53
C LEU A 29 -15.93 -1.01 16.31
N SER A 30 -14.97 -0.10 16.34
CA SER A 30 -15.08 1.19 17.01
C SER A 30 -14.75 2.35 16.07
N ARG A 31 -15.28 3.54 16.41
CA ARG A 31 -14.91 4.78 15.71
C ARG A 31 -13.56 5.27 16.24
N GLY A 32 -12.61 5.51 15.33
CA GLY A 32 -11.33 6.12 15.64
C GLY A 32 -11.37 7.66 15.57
N PRO A 33 -10.27 8.34 15.91
CA PRO A 33 -10.14 9.78 15.69
C PRO A 33 -10.20 10.11 14.20
N ASP A 34 -10.80 11.24 13.84
CA ASP A 34 -10.78 11.69 12.46
C ASP A 34 -9.39 12.26 12.11
N MET A 35 -8.93 12.04 10.87
CA MET A 35 -7.68 12.61 10.37
C MET A 35 -7.72 14.13 10.41
N THR A 36 -6.55 14.76 10.57
CA THR A 36 -6.47 16.22 10.62
C THR A 36 -6.71 16.86 9.25
N SER A 37 -6.45 16.11 8.17
CA SER A 37 -6.69 16.54 6.79
C SER A 37 -7.11 15.36 5.92
N ALA A 38 -8.16 15.55 5.11
CA ALA A 38 -8.56 14.58 4.10
C ALA A 38 -7.50 14.51 2.99
N LYS A 39 -7.20 13.29 2.50
CA LYS A 39 -6.21 13.07 1.44
C LYS A 39 -6.86 12.54 0.18
N HIS A 40 -6.36 12.95 -0.98
CA HIS A 40 -6.92 12.57 -2.28
C HIS A 40 -6.79 11.08 -2.63
N LEU A 41 -5.86 10.36 -1.98
CA LEU A 41 -5.77 8.90 -1.98
C LEU A 41 -4.84 8.46 -0.84
N VAL A 42 -5.41 7.86 0.22
CA VAL A 42 -4.64 7.43 1.39
C VAL A 42 -4.09 6.02 1.20
N PHE A 43 -2.78 5.87 1.40
CA PHE A 43 -2.15 4.59 1.71
C PHE A 43 -1.94 4.50 3.22
N LEU A 44 -2.48 3.46 3.85
CA LEU A 44 -2.35 3.24 5.29
C LEU A 44 -1.34 2.11 5.53
N VAL A 45 -0.20 2.46 6.10
CA VAL A 45 0.97 1.59 6.20
C VAL A 45 1.17 1.17 7.65
N PRO A 46 1.13 -0.14 7.97
CA PRO A 46 1.36 -0.60 9.33
C PRO A 46 2.86 -0.62 9.61
N VAL A 47 3.32 0.12 10.63
CA VAL A 47 4.76 0.25 10.96
C VAL A 47 5.13 -0.57 12.20
N GLY A 48 4.20 -0.75 13.12
CA GLY A 48 4.35 -1.57 14.32
C GLY A 48 2.98 -1.93 14.90
N CYS A 49 2.93 -2.71 15.99
CA CYS A 49 1.67 -3.27 16.51
C CYS A 49 0.55 -2.25 16.70
N ARG A 50 0.90 -0.98 16.97
CA ARG A 50 -0.08 0.07 17.26
C ARG A 50 0.27 1.40 16.61
N MET A 51 0.88 1.35 15.43
CA MET A 51 1.24 2.54 14.67
C MET A 51 0.99 2.34 13.18
N PHE A 52 0.17 3.22 12.63
CA PHE A 52 -0.05 3.32 11.19
C PHE A 52 0.47 4.65 10.67
N PHE A 53 1.09 4.61 9.51
CA PHE A 53 1.59 5.77 8.78
C PHE A 53 0.71 6.00 7.57
N ALA A 54 0.14 7.19 7.45
CA ALA A 54 -0.71 7.58 6.33
C ALA A 54 0.10 8.37 5.31
N ILE A 55 0.08 7.89 4.06
CA ILE A 55 0.75 8.51 2.92
C ILE A 55 -0.33 8.94 1.93
N SER A 56 -0.27 10.17 1.44
CA SER A 56 -1.04 10.57 0.25
C SER A 56 -0.34 10.07 -1.00
N ALA A 57 -1.06 9.53 -1.97
CA ALA A 57 -0.48 9.22 -3.27
C ALA A 57 0.03 10.48 -3.99
N PHE A 58 -0.60 11.62 -3.72
CA PHE A 58 -0.26 12.90 -4.32
C PHE A 58 -0.21 13.99 -3.24
N PRO A 59 0.82 14.00 -2.39
CA PRO A 59 0.87 14.88 -1.23
C PRO A 59 0.92 16.38 -1.59
N GLY A 60 1.18 16.72 -2.86
CA GLY A 60 1.11 18.11 -3.35
C GLY A 60 -0.31 18.68 -3.44
N TYR A 61 -1.35 17.85 -3.43
CA TYR A 61 -2.75 18.29 -3.47
C TYR A 61 -3.40 18.36 -2.08
N ASP A 62 -2.71 17.92 -1.03
CA ASP A 62 -3.27 17.94 0.31
C ASP A 62 -3.21 19.38 0.87
N LEU A 63 -4.30 19.83 1.50
CA LEU A 63 -4.40 21.15 2.14
C LEU A 63 -3.82 21.19 3.56
N GLY A 64 -3.35 20.06 4.06
CA GLY A 64 -2.80 19.91 5.41
C GLY A 64 -1.50 19.08 5.42
N PRO A 65 -1.18 18.39 6.53
CA PRO A 65 0.03 17.59 6.63
C PRO A 65 0.09 16.51 5.54
N ARG A 66 1.21 16.44 4.82
CA ARG A 66 1.42 15.47 3.73
C ARG A 66 1.49 14.03 4.22
N PHE A 67 1.99 13.86 5.44
CA PHE A 67 2.10 12.57 6.12
C PHE A 67 1.56 12.71 7.54
N GLU A 68 0.88 11.67 8.01
CA GLU A 68 0.34 11.60 9.36
C GLU A 68 0.58 10.22 9.95
N THR A 69 0.61 10.14 11.28
CA THR A 69 0.66 8.87 12.01
C THR A 69 -0.56 8.71 12.89
N LEU A 70 -1.16 7.53 12.86
CA LEU A 70 -2.17 7.09 13.80
C LEU A 70 -1.51 6.18 14.83
N GLN A 71 -1.51 6.61 16.09
CA GLN A 71 -0.91 5.85 17.19
C GLN A 71 -1.65 6.09 18.50
N GLN A 72 -1.43 5.21 19.47
CA GLN A 72 -1.83 5.46 20.84
C GLN A 72 -0.94 6.55 21.46
N GLN A 73 -1.58 7.54 22.07
CA GLN A 73 -0.93 8.63 22.77
C GLN A 73 -1.42 8.69 24.21
N PRO A 74 -0.57 9.09 25.18
CA PRO A 74 -1.01 9.35 26.53
C PRO A 74 -2.14 10.38 26.54
N SER A 75 -3.21 10.08 27.27
CA SER A 75 -4.29 11.04 27.49
C SER A 75 -3.78 12.17 28.40
N PRO A 76 -4.10 13.45 28.10
CA PRO A 76 -3.65 14.60 28.89
C PRO A 76 -4.00 14.54 30.39
N GLY A 77 -5.00 13.74 30.76
CA GLY A 77 -5.44 13.54 32.16
C GLY A 77 -4.95 12.27 32.84
N GLY A 78 -3.91 11.60 32.33
CA GLY A 78 -3.27 10.44 33.00
C GLY A 78 -4.07 9.12 33.00
N GLY A 79 -5.35 9.13 32.64
CA GLY A 79 -6.26 7.97 32.65
C GLY A 79 -6.16 7.03 31.44
N GLY A 80 -4.96 6.79 30.89
CA GLY A 80 -4.73 5.79 29.84
C GLY A 80 -4.31 6.35 28.48
N SER A 81 -4.37 5.52 27.43
CA SER A 81 -3.94 5.87 26.07
C SER A 81 -5.12 6.01 25.12
N ARG A 82 -5.12 7.05 24.28
CA ARG A 82 -6.11 7.26 23.22
C ARG A 82 -5.47 7.21 21.84
N TRP A 83 -6.21 6.71 20.86
CA TRP A 83 -5.82 6.84 19.47
C TRP A 83 -5.87 8.30 19.04
N ALA A 84 -4.81 8.78 18.41
CA ALA A 84 -4.76 10.12 17.85
C ALA A 84 -3.97 10.13 16.54
N TRP A 85 -4.43 10.98 15.63
CA TRP A 85 -3.65 11.38 14.47
C TRP A 85 -2.66 12.46 14.87
N SER A 86 -1.49 12.44 14.25
CA SER A 86 -0.51 13.51 14.38
C SER A 86 0.19 13.72 13.07
N ALA A 87 0.41 14.99 12.72
CA ALA A 87 1.27 15.34 11.62
C ALA A 87 2.66 14.72 11.84
N VAL A 88 3.22 14.17 10.78
CA VAL A 88 4.64 13.83 10.77
C VAL A 88 5.42 15.14 10.86
N PRO A 89 6.30 15.32 11.87
CA PRO A 89 6.98 16.59 12.06
C PRO A 89 7.80 16.99 10.83
N ASP A 90 7.77 18.29 10.54
CA ASP A 90 8.70 18.90 9.61
C ASP A 90 10.15 18.71 10.05
N PRO A 91 11.10 18.63 9.10
CA PRO A 91 10.90 18.93 7.68
C PRO A 91 10.35 17.73 6.90
N ASP A 92 9.48 18.01 5.93
CA ASP A 92 9.25 17.14 4.77
C ASP A 92 10.54 16.52 4.21
N PRO A 93 10.46 15.37 3.52
CA PRO A 93 11.64 14.77 2.93
C PRO A 93 12.40 15.79 2.07
N PRO A 94 13.75 15.86 2.17
CA PRO A 94 14.55 16.83 1.44
C PRO A 94 14.21 16.82 -0.05
N GLY A 95 13.91 17.97 -0.65
CA GLY A 95 13.57 18.06 -2.08
C GLY A 95 12.10 17.85 -2.44
N LEU A 96 11.20 17.66 -1.47
CA LEU A 96 9.73 17.63 -1.70
C LEU A 96 9.11 19.03 -1.93
N ALA A 97 9.91 20.08 -2.16
CA ALA A 97 9.45 21.45 -2.46
C ALA A 97 8.76 21.61 -3.83
N CYS A 98 8.58 20.51 -4.58
CA CYS A 98 7.92 20.50 -5.88
C CYS A 98 6.40 20.69 -5.75
N ARG A 99 5.77 21.31 -6.76
CA ARG A 99 4.32 21.57 -6.79
C ARG A 99 3.43 20.31 -6.83
N ARG A 100 3.95 19.16 -7.27
CA ARG A 100 3.16 17.92 -7.48
C ARG A 100 3.97 16.63 -7.26
N PRO A 101 4.47 16.35 -6.04
CA PRO A 101 5.04 15.05 -5.74
C PRO A 101 4.00 13.93 -5.95
N GLU A 102 4.44 12.83 -6.56
CA GLU A 102 3.67 11.58 -6.71
C GLU A 102 4.44 10.47 -6.01
N VAL A 103 3.77 9.76 -5.09
CA VAL A 103 4.32 8.58 -4.44
C VAL A 103 4.18 7.40 -5.40
N LYS A 104 5.33 6.87 -5.83
CA LYS A 104 5.41 5.74 -6.75
C LYS A 104 5.43 4.42 -6.02
N ALA A 105 6.15 4.34 -4.91
CA ALA A 105 6.28 3.13 -4.12
C ALA A 105 6.53 3.41 -2.64
N TYR A 106 6.19 2.46 -1.80
CA TYR A 106 6.50 2.48 -0.39
C TYR A 106 6.59 1.06 0.20
N PHE A 107 7.37 0.90 1.27
CA PHE A 107 7.42 -0.32 2.06
C PHE A 107 7.90 -0.01 3.48
N VAL A 108 7.86 -0.99 4.37
CA VAL A 108 8.33 -0.87 5.76
C VAL A 108 9.55 -1.75 5.98
N SER A 109 10.55 -1.22 6.69
CA SER A 109 11.72 -1.95 7.15
C SER A 109 12.01 -1.58 8.60
N GLY A 110 11.60 -2.44 9.53
CA GLY A 110 11.62 -2.12 10.96
C GLY A 110 10.84 -0.84 11.25
N ALA A 111 11.44 0.10 12.00
CA ALA A 111 10.83 1.39 12.34
C ALA A 111 10.91 2.45 11.21
N ARG A 112 11.28 2.06 9.98
CA ARG A 112 11.39 2.98 8.85
C ARG A 112 10.32 2.72 7.80
N VAL A 113 9.63 3.78 7.41
CA VAL A 113 8.76 3.80 6.23
C VAL A 113 9.56 4.34 5.06
N TRP A 114 9.77 3.53 4.04
CA TRP A 114 10.44 3.92 2.81
C TRP A 114 9.41 4.43 1.83
N VAL A 115 9.70 5.56 1.17
CA VAL A 115 8.81 6.21 0.21
C VAL A 115 9.63 6.66 -0.98
N SER A 116 9.24 6.22 -2.17
CA SER A 116 9.85 6.59 -3.44
C SER A 116 8.93 7.53 -4.20
N PHE A 117 9.46 8.69 -4.58
CA PHE A 117 8.74 9.72 -5.30
C PHE A 117 9.14 9.75 -6.77
N ARG A 118 8.15 9.98 -7.64
CA ARG A 118 8.37 10.08 -9.08
C ARG A 118 9.40 11.15 -9.41
N TYR A 119 10.49 10.78 -10.09
CA TYR A 119 11.58 11.66 -10.53
C TYR A 119 12.34 12.40 -9.42
N ARG A 120 12.21 11.98 -8.15
CA ARG A 120 12.84 12.68 -7.00
C ARG A 120 13.69 11.79 -6.10
N GLY A 121 13.65 10.48 -6.32
CA GLY A 121 14.40 9.51 -5.55
C GLY A 121 13.61 8.86 -4.42
N THR A 122 14.34 8.20 -3.53
CA THR A 122 13.80 7.40 -2.43
C THR A 122 14.28 7.92 -1.08
N TYR A 123 13.35 7.98 -0.14
CA TYR A 123 13.55 8.51 1.21
C TYR A 123 13.02 7.50 2.23
N SER A 124 13.53 7.57 3.46
CA SER A 124 12.97 6.82 4.58
C SER A 124 12.63 7.76 5.74
N TYR A 125 11.49 7.55 6.36
CA TYR A 125 11.10 8.21 7.60
C TYR A 125 11.26 7.25 8.77
N HIS A 126 12.08 7.61 9.74
CA HIS A 126 12.24 6.84 10.96
C HIS A 126 11.17 7.25 11.97
N THR A 127 10.22 6.37 12.28
CA THR A 127 9.07 6.74 13.13
C THR A 127 9.46 7.02 14.58
N ALA A 128 10.39 6.25 15.16
CA ALA A 128 10.85 6.50 16.52
C ALA A 128 11.67 7.80 16.67
N HIS A 129 12.62 8.06 15.78
CA HIS A 129 13.45 9.27 15.80
C HIS A 129 12.81 10.48 15.10
N ARG A 130 11.64 10.31 14.50
CA ARG A 130 10.86 11.33 13.80
C ARG A 130 11.67 12.16 12.82
N ARG A 131 12.44 11.49 11.95
CA ARG A 131 13.32 12.15 10.98
C ARG A 131 13.32 11.46 9.63
N TRP A 132 13.42 12.27 8.58
CA TRP A 132 13.64 11.81 7.22
C TRP A 132 15.11 11.59 6.91
N ARG A 133 15.37 10.68 5.98
CA ARG A 133 16.68 10.40 5.38
C ARG A 133 16.51 10.24 3.87
N ALA A 134 17.40 10.83 3.09
CA ALA A 134 17.53 10.51 1.68
C ALA A 134 18.30 9.19 1.53
N GLU A 135 17.73 8.23 0.81
CA GLU A 135 18.34 6.91 0.56
C GLU A 135 19.02 6.86 -0.81
N GLY A 136 18.55 7.67 -1.76
CA GLY A 136 19.26 7.93 -3.02
C GLY A 136 18.39 8.59 -4.09
N ALA A 137 19.03 9.06 -5.16
CA ALA A 137 18.37 9.66 -6.32
C ALA A 137 17.67 8.64 -7.24
N TRP A 138 17.63 7.36 -6.85
CA TRP A 138 16.99 6.28 -7.57
C TRP A 138 15.55 6.04 -7.06
N GLN A 139 14.72 5.46 -7.91
CA GLN A 139 13.36 5.05 -7.56
C GLN A 139 13.29 3.54 -7.34
N LEU A 140 12.42 3.10 -6.44
CA LEU A 140 12.14 1.67 -6.30
C LEU A 140 11.51 1.15 -7.60
N PRO A 141 11.92 0.00 -8.12
CA PRO A 141 11.39 -0.56 -9.36
C PRO A 141 10.04 -1.27 -9.16
N ILE A 142 9.20 -0.77 -8.24
CA ILE A 142 7.86 -1.29 -8.00
C ILE A 142 6.83 -0.16 -7.99
N HIS A 143 5.55 -0.51 -8.07
CA HIS A 143 4.45 0.39 -7.84
C HIS A 143 3.78 0.12 -6.49
N ARG A 144 3.41 1.21 -5.81
CA ARG A 144 2.70 1.23 -4.53
C ARG A 144 3.40 0.39 -3.46
N ARG A 145 2.68 -0.54 -2.84
CA ARG A 145 3.16 -1.26 -1.67
C ARG A 145 4.09 -2.39 -2.10
N GLY A 146 5.29 -2.41 -1.51
CA GLY A 146 6.13 -3.58 -1.48
C GLY A 146 6.12 -4.25 -0.10
N VAL A 147 6.44 -5.54 -0.06
CA VAL A 147 6.63 -6.33 1.15
C VAL A 147 8.08 -6.76 1.24
N LEU A 148 8.81 -6.23 2.22
CA LEU A 148 10.19 -6.61 2.46
C LEU A 148 10.26 -7.90 3.27
N VAL A 149 10.99 -8.89 2.78
CA VAL A 149 11.38 -10.10 3.51
C VAL A 149 12.89 -10.00 3.79
N PRO A 150 13.31 -9.73 5.05
CA PRO A 150 14.72 -9.47 5.38
C PRO A 150 15.66 -10.67 5.20
N ASP A 151 15.14 -11.89 5.33
CA ASP A 151 15.88 -13.13 5.11
C ASP A 151 14.95 -14.10 4.40
N PHE A 152 14.89 -13.98 3.07
CA PHE A 152 13.96 -14.78 2.29
C PHE A 152 14.38 -16.26 2.31
N LEU A 153 13.61 -17.09 3.01
CA LEU A 153 13.81 -18.54 3.13
C LEU A 153 15.22 -18.95 3.58
N GLY A 154 15.87 -18.15 4.42
CA GLY A 154 17.21 -18.44 4.97
C GLY A 154 18.35 -18.18 3.98
N THR A 155 18.10 -17.49 2.87
CA THR A 155 19.12 -17.16 1.87
C THR A 155 20.06 -16.03 2.30
N GLY A 156 19.75 -15.33 3.40
CA GLY A 156 20.44 -14.12 3.84
C GLY A 156 20.16 -12.88 2.98
N ARG A 157 19.32 -13.00 1.94
CA ARG A 157 19.00 -11.91 1.01
C ARG A 157 17.81 -11.11 1.49
N ARG A 158 17.94 -9.78 1.46
CA ARG A 158 16.84 -8.84 1.73
C ARG A 158 16.08 -8.58 0.43
N LEU A 159 14.95 -9.25 0.26
CA LEU A 159 14.15 -9.17 -0.96
C LEU A 159 12.87 -8.36 -0.72
N LEU A 160 12.62 -7.39 -1.59
CA LEU A 160 11.38 -6.63 -1.63
C LEU A 160 10.49 -7.20 -2.74
N PHE A 161 9.31 -7.67 -2.37
CA PHE A 161 8.33 -8.22 -3.30
C PHE A 161 7.24 -7.19 -3.60
N GLY A 162 6.85 -7.06 -4.85
CA GLY A 162 5.84 -6.08 -5.26
C GLY A 162 5.47 -6.18 -6.74
N ILE A 163 4.66 -5.23 -7.20
CA ILE A 163 4.27 -5.14 -8.61
C ILE A 163 5.29 -4.28 -9.35
N HIS A 164 5.91 -4.83 -10.39
CA HIS A 164 6.99 -4.17 -11.13
C HIS A 164 6.54 -2.83 -11.72
N SER A 165 7.44 -1.84 -11.77
CA SER A 165 7.16 -0.55 -12.39
C SER A 165 7.69 -0.46 -13.81
N LEU A 166 6.93 -1.00 -14.78
CA LEU A 166 7.18 -0.72 -16.19
C LEU A 166 6.57 0.64 -16.55
N ASP A 167 7.35 1.49 -17.21
CA ASP A 167 6.85 2.75 -17.73
C ASP A 167 5.79 2.50 -18.81
N GLY A 168 4.66 3.22 -18.74
CA GLY A 168 3.65 3.26 -19.80
C GLY A 168 2.48 2.27 -19.68
N HIS A 169 2.56 1.22 -18.85
CA HIS A 169 1.50 0.21 -18.74
C HIS A 169 1.17 -0.13 -17.28
N TYR A 170 -0.05 0.19 -16.83
CA TYR A 170 -0.51 -0.15 -15.47
C TYR A 170 -1.11 -1.55 -15.35
N ASN A 171 -1.47 -2.15 -16.49
CA ASN A 171 -2.24 -3.38 -16.51
C ASN A 171 -1.33 -4.62 -16.53
N ASP A 172 -0.19 -4.59 -17.22
CA ASP A 172 0.64 -5.78 -17.46
C ASP A 172 1.88 -5.88 -16.55
N ASN A 173 1.85 -5.22 -15.39
CA ASN A 173 3.01 -5.18 -14.52
C ASN A 173 3.16 -6.51 -13.75
N PRO A 174 4.24 -7.28 -13.97
CA PRO A 174 4.41 -8.57 -13.33
C PRO A 174 4.64 -8.42 -11.82
N PHE A 175 4.31 -9.47 -11.08
CA PHE A 175 4.86 -9.64 -9.73
C PHE A 175 6.38 -9.77 -9.83
N CYS A 176 7.14 -9.19 -8.89
CA CYS A 176 8.59 -9.20 -8.96
C CYS A 176 9.25 -9.25 -7.59
N ALA A 177 10.51 -9.67 -7.58
CA ALA A 177 11.42 -9.58 -6.45
C ALA A 177 12.55 -8.60 -6.78
N VAL A 178 12.83 -7.73 -5.83
CA VAL A 178 13.87 -6.70 -5.91
C VAL A 178 14.92 -6.99 -4.84
N ASP A 179 16.18 -7.04 -5.25
CA ASP A 179 17.31 -7.14 -4.35
C ASP A 179 17.57 -5.76 -3.70
N MET A 180 17.36 -5.68 -2.39
CA MET A 180 17.52 -4.45 -1.64
C MET A 180 18.95 -4.19 -1.17
N ASP A 181 19.86 -5.14 -1.37
CA ASP A 181 21.27 -4.98 -1.05
C ASP A 181 22.07 -4.48 -2.27
N ALA A 182 21.53 -4.65 -3.48
CA ALA A 182 21.98 -3.96 -4.68
C ALA A 182 21.90 -2.42 -4.55
N ARG A 183 22.77 -1.70 -5.27
CA ARG A 183 22.86 -0.23 -5.26
C ARG A 183 22.94 0.31 -6.70
N PRO A 184 21.86 0.88 -7.27
CA PRO A 184 20.50 0.96 -6.70
C PRO A 184 19.83 -0.41 -6.57
N PRO A 185 18.74 -0.54 -5.79
CA PRO A 185 17.94 -1.77 -5.73
C PRO A 185 17.49 -2.21 -7.13
N ALA A 186 17.64 -3.50 -7.43
CA ALA A 186 17.46 -4.04 -8.77
C ALA A 186 16.49 -5.22 -8.77
N VAL A 187 15.68 -5.32 -9.83
CA VAL A 187 14.81 -6.48 -10.03
C VAL A 187 15.66 -7.70 -10.34
N VAL A 188 15.40 -8.81 -9.63
CA VAL A 188 16.15 -10.07 -9.78
C VAL A 188 15.27 -11.21 -10.28
N ALA A 189 13.95 -11.09 -10.18
CA ALA A 189 13.00 -12.05 -10.74
C ALA A 189 11.65 -11.37 -11.02
N THR A 190 10.92 -11.90 -12.01
CA THR A 190 9.57 -11.46 -12.39
C THR A 190 8.70 -12.66 -12.73
N TRP A 191 7.42 -12.59 -12.38
CA TRP A 191 6.40 -13.61 -12.61
C TRP A 191 5.17 -12.96 -13.25
N PRO A 192 5.11 -12.85 -14.59
CA PRO A 192 3.96 -12.27 -15.28
C PRO A 192 2.67 -13.09 -15.10
N GLU A 193 2.82 -14.41 -15.00
CA GLU A 193 1.73 -15.39 -14.77
C GLU A 193 1.05 -15.22 -13.40
N ALA A 194 1.77 -14.67 -12.40
CA ALA A 194 1.24 -14.39 -11.08
C ALA A 194 0.32 -13.15 -10.99
N TYR A 195 0.13 -12.39 -12.08
CA TYR A 195 -0.70 -11.20 -12.03
C TYR A 195 -2.21 -11.54 -12.08
N PRO A 196 -3.03 -11.09 -11.10
CA PRO A 196 -4.41 -11.59 -10.87
C PRO A 196 -5.49 -11.09 -11.86
N SER A 197 -5.21 -10.84 -13.15
CA SER A 197 -6.19 -10.18 -14.04
C SER A 197 -6.33 -10.70 -15.47
N GLU A 198 -5.46 -11.60 -15.95
CA GLU A 198 -5.45 -11.99 -17.37
C GLU A 198 -6.81 -12.56 -17.83
N GLN A 199 -7.39 -13.48 -17.06
CA GLN A 199 -8.69 -14.10 -17.37
C GLN A 199 -9.85 -13.10 -17.34
N LEU A 200 -9.76 -12.08 -16.48
CA LEU A 200 -10.82 -11.07 -16.33
C LEU A 200 -10.81 -10.04 -17.45
N TRP A 201 -9.64 -9.69 -17.96
CA TRP A 201 -9.55 -8.85 -19.14
C TRP A 201 -10.16 -9.52 -20.36
N ARG A 202 -9.92 -10.83 -20.54
CA ARG A 202 -10.58 -11.62 -21.59
C ARG A 202 -12.11 -11.61 -21.43
N ALA A 203 -12.61 -11.52 -20.20
CA ALA A 203 -14.03 -11.39 -19.88
C ALA A 203 -14.57 -9.94 -19.93
N GLY A 204 -13.76 -8.96 -20.38
CA GLY A 204 -14.20 -7.57 -20.58
C GLY A 204 -14.08 -6.64 -19.36
N TYR A 205 -13.57 -7.13 -18.23
CA TYR A 205 -13.31 -6.31 -17.05
C TYR A 205 -12.04 -5.48 -17.23
N ARG A 206 -12.02 -4.26 -16.70
CA ARG A 206 -10.80 -3.45 -16.66
C ARG A 206 -10.42 -3.06 -15.25
N THR A 207 -9.12 -3.03 -15.01
CA THR A 207 -8.53 -2.49 -13.80
C THR A 207 -8.65 -0.97 -13.86
N ARG A 208 -9.45 -0.36 -12.96
CA ARG A 208 -9.64 1.10 -12.91
C ARG A 208 -8.86 1.68 -11.74
N GLY A 209 -7.61 2.07 -12.00
CA GLY A 209 -6.81 2.87 -11.06
C GLY A 209 -6.42 2.20 -9.73
N GLN A 210 -6.73 0.91 -9.55
CA GLN A 210 -6.27 0.11 -8.42
C GLN A 210 -5.20 -0.86 -8.91
N LEU A 211 -3.95 -0.61 -8.53
CA LEU A 211 -2.85 -1.54 -8.77
C LEU A 211 -2.95 -2.68 -7.77
N ALA A 212 -2.54 -3.88 -8.17
CA ALA A 212 -2.55 -5.03 -7.30
C ALA A 212 -1.73 -4.77 -6.02
N GLU A 213 -2.22 -5.29 -4.91
CA GLU A 213 -1.53 -5.29 -3.63
C GLU A 213 -0.96 -6.67 -3.36
N VAL A 214 0.06 -6.75 -2.50
CA VAL A 214 0.78 -7.97 -2.17
C VAL A 214 0.83 -8.14 -0.66
N GLY A 215 0.60 -9.36 -0.19
CA GLY A 215 0.78 -9.82 1.19
C GLY A 215 1.68 -11.04 1.24
N TYR A 216 2.49 -11.14 2.29
CA TYR A 216 3.37 -12.29 2.55
C TYR A 216 2.85 -13.07 3.76
N TYR A 217 2.77 -14.39 3.62
CA TYR A 217 2.18 -15.31 4.61
C TYR A 217 3.20 -16.35 5.13
N GLY A 218 4.49 -16.06 4.99
CA GLY A 218 5.58 -16.94 5.43
C GLY A 218 5.82 -18.13 4.49
N GLY A 219 6.99 -18.76 4.61
CA GLY A 219 7.32 -19.98 3.86
C GLY A 219 7.29 -19.81 2.34
N GLY A 220 7.62 -18.60 1.84
CA GLY A 220 7.62 -18.30 0.40
C GLY A 220 6.22 -18.07 -0.17
N ARG A 221 5.17 -18.03 0.66
CA ARG A 221 3.79 -17.84 0.23
C ARG A 221 3.39 -16.38 0.20
N PHE A 222 2.76 -15.98 -0.90
CA PHE A 222 2.22 -14.66 -1.14
C PHE A 222 0.76 -14.75 -1.57
N CYS A 223 -0.01 -13.70 -1.28
CA CYS A 223 -1.30 -13.46 -1.91
C CYS A 223 -1.24 -12.10 -2.57
N LEU A 224 -1.60 -12.05 -3.84
CA LEU A 224 -1.78 -10.82 -4.61
C LEU A 224 -3.28 -10.59 -4.79
N TRP A 225 -3.73 -9.34 -4.70
CA TRP A 225 -5.13 -9.04 -4.98
C TRP A 225 -5.34 -7.72 -5.70
N VAL A 226 -6.41 -7.67 -6.49
CA VAL A 226 -6.81 -6.48 -7.24
C VAL A 226 -8.32 -6.40 -7.33
N THR A 227 -8.87 -5.19 -7.22
CA THR A 227 -10.28 -4.95 -7.53
C THR A 227 -10.41 -4.51 -8.99
N ASN A 228 -11.20 -5.24 -9.75
CA ASN A 228 -11.55 -4.94 -11.13
C ASN A 228 -13.00 -4.47 -11.22
N HIS A 229 -13.32 -3.65 -12.23
CA HIS A 229 -14.67 -3.18 -12.47
C HIS A 229 -15.12 -3.55 -13.89
N ASP A 230 -16.40 -3.91 -14.01
CA ASP A 230 -17.04 -4.05 -15.31
C ASP A 230 -17.13 -2.67 -16.00
N ASN A 231 -16.83 -2.66 -17.29
CA ASN A 231 -16.81 -1.47 -18.14
C ASN A 231 -18.13 -1.24 -18.87
N THR A 232 -19.22 -1.92 -18.50
CA THR A 232 -20.56 -1.66 -19.05
C THR A 232 -20.93 -0.17 -18.99
N LYS A 233 -21.43 0.36 -20.12
CA LYS A 233 -21.82 1.77 -20.27
C LYS A 233 -22.93 2.19 -19.29
N ALA A 234 -23.75 1.23 -18.85
CA ALA A 234 -24.78 1.45 -17.85
C ALA A 234 -24.15 1.59 -16.45
N LYS A 235 -23.88 2.83 -16.02
CA LYS A 235 -23.34 3.16 -14.68
C LYS A 235 -24.12 2.48 -13.53
N ALA A 236 -25.42 2.22 -13.71
CA ALA A 236 -26.31 1.61 -12.72
C ALA A 236 -26.10 0.10 -12.48
N GLN A 237 -25.29 -0.59 -13.30
CA GLN A 237 -25.07 -2.03 -13.20
C GLN A 237 -23.59 -2.42 -13.04
N ARG A 238 -22.71 -1.45 -12.75
CA ARG A 238 -21.28 -1.73 -12.58
C ARG A 238 -21.05 -2.76 -11.48
N ARG A 239 -20.56 -3.93 -11.87
CA ARG A 239 -20.10 -4.97 -10.94
C ARG A 239 -18.62 -4.78 -10.66
N SER A 240 -18.25 -5.04 -9.41
CA SER A 240 -16.85 -5.06 -8.99
C SER A 240 -16.48 -6.51 -8.71
N ILE A 241 -15.28 -6.91 -9.12
CA ILE A 241 -14.73 -8.24 -8.84
C ILE A 241 -13.45 -8.05 -8.04
N LEU A 242 -13.30 -8.82 -6.99
CA LEU A 242 -12.05 -8.94 -6.26
C LEU A 242 -11.35 -10.22 -6.71
N SER A 243 -10.14 -10.07 -7.23
CA SER A 243 -9.31 -11.17 -7.71
C SER A 243 -8.16 -11.39 -6.78
N PHE A 244 -7.86 -12.65 -6.51
CA PHE A 244 -6.73 -13.10 -5.73
C PHE A 244 -5.86 -14.03 -6.57
N MET A 245 -4.55 -13.95 -6.36
CA MET A 245 -3.58 -14.94 -6.81
C MET A 245 -2.76 -15.37 -5.59
N ALA A 246 -2.94 -16.62 -5.17
CA ALA A 246 -2.00 -17.25 -4.24
C ALA A 246 -0.75 -17.67 -5.03
N VAL A 247 0.44 -17.43 -4.47
CA VAL A 247 1.73 -17.74 -5.09
C VAL A 247 2.64 -18.36 -4.04
N GLN A 248 3.38 -19.41 -4.41
CA GLN A 248 4.45 -19.96 -3.58
C GLN A 248 5.77 -19.99 -4.36
N LEU A 249 6.83 -19.47 -3.74
CA LEU A 249 8.17 -19.39 -4.31
C LEU A 249 9.16 -20.27 -3.53
N SER A 250 10.15 -20.84 -4.23
CA SER A 250 11.33 -21.48 -3.61
C SER A 250 12.38 -20.45 -3.17
N SER A 251 13.42 -20.88 -2.45
CA SER A 251 14.57 -20.05 -2.05
C SER A 251 15.32 -19.46 -3.24
N GLU A 252 15.33 -20.17 -4.36
CA GLU A 252 15.94 -19.78 -5.63
C GLU A 252 15.01 -18.90 -6.49
N LEU A 253 13.85 -18.49 -5.95
CA LEU A 253 12.85 -17.69 -6.64
C LEU A 253 12.17 -18.42 -7.81
N HIS A 254 12.09 -19.76 -7.75
CA HIS A 254 11.25 -20.51 -8.69
C HIS A 254 9.79 -20.48 -8.23
N LEU A 255 8.87 -20.28 -9.18
CA LEU A 255 7.43 -20.39 -8.93
C LEU A 255 7.06 -21.86 -8.75
N LEU A 256 6.61 -22.24 -7.56
CA LEU A 256 6.23 -23.60 -7.23
C LEU A 256 4.74 -23.85 -7.46
N GLU A 257 3.91 -22.89 -7.07
CA GLU A 257 2.46 -22.98 -7.17
C GLU A 257 1.87 -21.59 -7.39
N HIS A 258 0.79 -21.53 -8.18
CA HIS A 258 -0.08 -20.38 -8.23
C HIS A 258 -1.54 -20.77 -8.41
N GLN A 259 -2.44 -20.13 -7.67
CA GLN A 259 -3.87 -20.42 -7.72
C GLN A 259 -4.70 -19.14 -7.79
N PRO A 260 -5.49 -18.92 -8.87
CA PRO A 260 -6.38 -17.78 -8.97
C PRO A 260 -7.70 -18.03 -8.24
N SER A 261 -8.29 -16.97 -7.70
CA SER A 261 -9.66 -16.98 -7.15
C SER A 261 -10.34 -15.63 -7.41
N ASN A 262 -11.62 -15.66 -7.80
CA ASN A 262 -12.35 -14.45 -8.16
C ASN A 262 -13.68 -14.40 -7.39
N TYR A 263 -13.96 -13.23 -6.80
CA TYR A 263 -15.18 -12.99 -6.03
C TYR A 263 -15.93 -11.80 -6.62
N MET A 264 -17.16 -12.03 -7.04
CA MET A 264 -18.03 -10.94 -7.49
C MET A 264 -18.60 -10.22 -6.27
N LEU A 265 -18.32 -8.93 -6.15
CA LEU A 265 -18.90 -8.11 -5.10
C LEU A 265 -20.39 -7.87 -5.38
N PRO A 266 -21.24 -7.90 -4.35
CA PRO A 266 -22.66 -7.60 -4.52
C PRO A 266 -22.84 -6.20 -5.11
N LEU A 267 -23.90 -6.03 -5.92
CA LEU A 267 -24.28 -4.72 -6.44
C LEU A 267 -24.49 -3.77 -5.27
N SER A 268 -23.70 -2.70 -5.23
CA SER A 268 -23.90 -1.64 -4.24
C SER A 268 -25.32 -1.08 -4.42
N SER A 269 -26.14 -1.17 -3.38
CA SER A 269 -27.45 -0.50 -3.32
C SER A 269 -27.33 1.03 -3.29
N ARG A 270 -26.11 1.56 -3.17
CA ARG A 270 -25.84 2.99 -3.21
C ARG A 270 -25.29 3.39 -4.57
N HIS A 271 -26.00 4.32 -5.21
CA HIS A 271 -25.46 5.13 -6.30
C HIS A 271 -24.15 5.74 -5.79
N PHE A 272 -23.02 5.33 -6.38
CA PHE A 272 -21.83 6.16 -6.27
C PHE A 272 -22.18 7.45 -7.02
N PRO A 273 -22.13 8.64 -6.39
CA PRO A 273 -21.94 9.86 -7.15
C PRO A 273 -20.53 9.74 -7.72
N ALA A 274 -20.45 9.11 -8.89
CA ALA A 274 -19.24 8.99 -9.66
C ALA A 274 -18.98 10.34 -10.30
N ASP A 275 -18.61 11.33 -9.48
CA ASP A 275 -18.08 12.63 -9.86
C ASP A 275 -17.15 13.13 -8.75
N ILE A 276 -15.95 12.55 -8.69
CA ILE A 276 -14.74 13.36 -8.61
C ILE A 276 -13.82 12.83 -9.70
N ILE A 277 -14.17 13.19 -10.93
CA ILE A 277 -13.18 13.34 -12.01
C ILE A 277 -12.84 14.82 -11.99
N MET A 278 -11.69 15.15 -11.39
CA MET A 278 -10.69 16.14 -11.85
C MET A 278 -9.60 16.25 -10.79
#